data_AF-A0A426Y4D8-F1
#
_entry.id   AF-A0A426Y4D8-F1
#
_cell.length_a   1.000
_cell.length_b   1.000
_cell.length_c   1.000
_cell.angle_alpha   90.00
_cell.angle_beta   90.00
_cell.angle_gamma   90.00
#
_symmetry.space_group_name_H-M   'P 1'
#
loop_
_entity.id
_entity.type
_entity.pdbx_description
1 polymer ?
#
loop_
_entity_poly.entity_id
_entity_poly.type
_entity_poly.pdbx_seq_one_letter_code
_entity_poly.pdbx_strand_id
1 'polypeptide(L)'
;MISRRHLKIYVSCQESYRLNGGGKVGVPPGAADVFCDGPCLVETKLALDCVERTLHGFIFFNGASVMDVRFALDVGCGHTSRRA
;
A
#
# COMPACT_ATOMS: atom_id res chain seq x y z
N MET A 1 14.03 -7.32 15.54
CA MET A 1 13.55 -8.71 15.34
C MET A 1 12.23 -8.67 14.58
N ILE A 2 12.18 -9.16 13.34
CA ILE A 2 10.93 -9.25 12.58
C ILE A 2 10.13 -10.43 13.14
N SER A 3 8.97 -10.17 13.75
CA SER A 3 8.09 -11.21 14.29
C SER A 3 7.59 -12.15 13.19
N ARG A 4 7.42 -13.45 13.48
CA ARG A 4 6.91 -14.47 12.53
C ARG A 4 5.58 -14.09 11.86
N ARG A 5 4.79 -13.19 12.46
CA ARG A 5 3.56 -12.64 11.86
C ARG A 5 3.86 -11.68 10.69
N HIS A 6 4.92 -10.88 10.78
CA HIS A 6 5.33 -9.96 9.71
C HIS A 6 5.89 -10.69 8.50
N LEU A 7 6.60 -11.81 8.70
CA LEU A 7 7.14 -12.59 7.59
C LEU A 7 6.04 -13.09 6.64
N LYS A 8 4.92 -13.59 7.19
CA LYS A 8 3.80 -14.06 6.36
C LYS A 8 3.21 -12.96 5.47
N ILE A 9 3.14 -11.72 5.96
CA ILE A 9 2.60 -10.60 5.17
C ILE A 9 3.45 -10.36 3.92
N TYR A 10 4.78 -10.32 4.06
CA TYR A 10 5.70 -10.14 2.95
C TYR A 10 5.73 -11.30 1.94
N VAL A 11 5.45 -12.55 2.35
CA VAL A 11 5.39 -13.68 1.39
C VAL A 11 4.00 -13.80 0.75
N SER A 12 2.96 -13.22 1.35
CA SER A 12 1.58 -13.37 0.88
C SER A 12 1.13 -12.25 -0.06
N CYS A 13 1.79 -11.09 -0.08
CA CYS A 13 1.52 -10.09 -1.12
C CYS A 13 2.22 -10.45 -2.42
N GLN A 14 1.43 -10.54 -3.50
CA GLN A 14 1.95 -10.69 -4.86
C GLN A 14 2.79 -9.46 -5.21
N GLU A 15 4.04 -9.70 -5.66
CA GLU A 15 5.02 -8.65 -5.89
C GLU A 15 4.53 -7.57 -6.87
N SER A 16 3.76 -7.95 -7.89
CA SER A 16 3.17 -7.02 -8.86
C SER A 16 2.19 -6.01 -8.25
N TYR A 17 1.63 -6.30 -7.08
CA TYR A 17 0.67 -5.42 -6.40
C TYR A 17 1.33 -4.51 -5.37
N ARG A 18 2.63 -4.68 -5.09
CA ARG A 18 3.34 -3.88 -4.10
C ARG A 18 3.47 -2.44 -4.55
N LEU A 19 3.35 -1.52 -3.59
CA LEU A 19 3.74 -0.14 -3.77
C LEU A 19 5.23 -0.05 -4.07
N ASN A 20 5.59 0.61 -5.17
CA ASN A 20 6.97 0.84 -5.54
C ASN A 20 7.36 2.33 -5.41
N GLY A 21 8.64 2.66 -5.62
CA GLY A 21 9.14 4.04 -5.54
C GLY A 21 8.49 5.00 -6.54
N GLY A 22 7.78 4.48 -7.55
CA GLY A 22 6.94 5.26 -8.47
C GLY A 22 5.64 5.77 -7.86
N GLY A 23 5.30 5.39 -6.63
CA GLY A 23 4.07 5.82 -5.95
C GLY A 23 2.80 5.15 -6.47
N LYS A 24 2.94 3.96 -7.06
CA LYS A 24 1.83 3.20 -7.67
C LYS A 24 1.78 1.77 -7.12
N VAL A 25 0.56 1.26 -6.92
CA VAL A 25 0.27 -0.18 -6.75
C VAL A 25 -0.15 -0.76 -8.10
N GLY A 26 0.41 -1.89 -8.51
CA GLY A 26 0.16 -2.51 -9.81
C GLY A 26 -1.11 -3.37 -9.86
N VAL A 27 -2.17 -2.94 -9.17
CA VAL A 27 -3.44 -3.68 -9.09
C VAL A 27 -4.24 -3.48 -10.38
N PRO A 28 -4.56 -4.55 -11.14
CA PRO A 28 -5.36 -4.44 -12.35
C PRO A 28 -6.85 -4.19 -12.04
N PRO A 29 -7.63 -3.67 -13.00
CA PRO A 29 -9.08 -3.59 -12.88
C PRO A 29 -9.69 -4.95 -12.50
N GLY A 30 -10.63 -4.96 -11.57
CA GLY A 30 -11.28 -6.18 -11.08
C GLY A 30 -10.51 -6.95 -10.00
N ALA A 31 -9.29 -6.53 -9.64
CA ALA A 31 -8.51 -7.12 -8.53
C ALA A 31 -8.42 -6.21 -7.29
N ALA A 32 -9.18 -5.11 -7.25
CA ALA A 32 -9.19 -4.17 -6.14
C ALA A 32 -9.57 -4.86 -4.82
N ASP A 33 -10.60 -5.69 -4.81
CA ASP A 33 -11.05 -6.42 -3.62
C ASP A 33 -9.98 -7.39 -3.10
N VAL A 34 -9.29 -8.09 -3.99
CA VAL A 34 -8.18 -8.98 -3.63
C VAL A 34 -7.03 -8.21 -2.98
N PHE A 35 -6.75 -7.01 -3.46
CA PHE A 35 -5.75 -6.14 -2.85
C PHE A 35 -6.21 -5.59 -1.49
N CYS A 36 -7.43 -5.03 -1.45
CA CYS A 36 -7.99 -4.32 -0.30
C CYS A 36 -8.29 -5.24 0.89
N ASP A 37 -8.80 -6.44 0.63
CA ASP A 37 -9.11 -7.43 1.66
C ASP A 37 -7.93 -8.39 1.92
N GLY A 38 -6.81 -8.17 1.22
CA GLY A 38 -5.65 -9.05 1.19
C GLY A 38 -4.42 -8.55 1.96
N PRO A 39 -3.34 -9.35 1.95
CA PRO A 39 -2.08 -9.02 2.63
C PRO A 39 -1.37 -7.80 2.03
N CYS A 40 -1.64 -7.46 0.76
CA CYS A 40 -0.98 -6.34 0.08
C CYS A 40 -1.37 -4.97 0.63
N LEU A 41 -2.61 -4.76 1.06
CA LEU A 41 -2.99 -3.50 1.72
C LEU A 41 -2.23 -3.34 3.04
N VAL A 42 -2.12 -4.42 3.82
CA VAL A 42 -1.38 -4.43 5.08
C VAL A 42 0.10 -4.16 4.85
N GLU A 43 0.72 -4.83 3.88
CA GLU A 43 2.12 -4.60 3.52
C GLU A 43 2.36 -3.15 3.08
N THR A 44 1.47 -2.60 2.26
CA THR A 44 1.58 -1.22 1.77
C THR A 44 1.50 -0.22 2.93
N LYS A 45 0.56 -0.40 3.87
CA LYS A 45 0.44 0.45 5.07
C LYS A 45 1.71 0.38 5.93
N LEU A 46 2.27 -0.80 6.14
CA LEU A 46 3.52 -0.99 6.88
C LEU A 46 4.72 -0.33 6.19
N ALA A 47 4.81 -0.43 4.85
CA ALA A 47 5.85 0.21 4.07
C ALA A 47 5.76 1.75 4.18
N LEU A 48 4.56 2.32 4.07
CA LEU A 48 4.31 3.75 4.24
C LEU A 48 4.69 4.23 5.65
N ASP A 49 4.35 3.45 6.70
CA ASP A 49 4.74 3.76 8.08
C ASP A 49 6.26 3.69 8.30
N CYS A 50 6.95 2.80 7.59
CA CYS A 50 8.40 2.69 7.64
C CYS A 50 9.06 3.91 6.96
N VAL A 51 8.58 4.25 5.75
CA VAL A 51 9.06 5.40 4.99
C VAL A 51 8.84 6.69 5.77
N GLU A 52 7.64 6.93 6.31
CA GLU A 52 7.34 8.16 7.05
C GLU A 52 8.24 8.33 8.29
N ARG A 53 8.48 7.24 9.03
CA ARG A 53 9.32 7.28 10.24
C ARG A 53 10.81 7.44 9.95
N THR A 54 11.26 7.02 8.77
CA THR A 54 12.69 7.00 8.41
C THR A 54 13.08 8.18 7.52
N LEU A 55 12.17 8.58 6.63
CA LEU A 55 12.35 9.58 5.57
C LEU A 55 11.20 10.60 5.65
N HIS A 56 11.18 11.39 6.72
CA HIS A 56 10.13 12.38 6.94
C HIS A 56 10.00 13.33 5.73
N GLY A 57 8.79 13.50 5.21
CA GLY A 57 8.53 14.30 4.01
C GLY A 57 8.91 13.62 2.69
N PHE A 58 9.00 12.29 2.66
CA PHE A 58 9.27 11.54 1.43
C PHE A 58 8.22 11.80 0.34
N ILE A 59 8.71 12.03 -0.88
CA ILE A 59 7.90 12.22 -2.09
C ILE A 59 8.25 11.11 -3.09
N PHE A 60 7.23 10.41 -3.56
CA PHE A 60 7.37 9.38 -4.61
C PHE A 60 7.68 10.02 -5.97
N PHE A 61 8.20 9.23 -6.93
CA PHE A 61 8.56 9.79 -8.25
C PHE A 61 7.37 10.37 -9.02
N ASN A 62 6.13 9.97 -8.72
CA ASN A 62 4.93 10.57 -9.29
C ASN A 62 4.50 11.87 -8.60
N GLY A 63 5.26 12.39 -7.63
CA GLY A 63 4.97 13.60 -6.88
C GLY A 63 4.05 13.40 -5.68
N ALA A 64 3.55 12.19 -5.43
CA ALA A 64 2.70 11.91 -4.27
C ALA A 64 3.51 11.94 -2.97
N SER A 65 2.96 12.55 -1.93
CA SER A 65 3.43 12.36 -0.55
C SER A 65 2.95 11.00 0.00
N VAL A 66 3.53 10.56 1.11
CA VAL A 66 3.03 9.40 1.87
C VAL A 66 1.54 9.58 2.23
N MET A 67 1.12 10.80 2.56
CA MET A 67 -0.27 11.10 2.91
C MET A 67 -1.21 10.99 1.70
N ASP A 68 -0.77 11.40 0.51
CA ASP A 68 -1.55 11.25 -0.72
C ASP A 68 -1.78 9.78 -1.05
N VAL A 69 -0.75 8.93 -0.88
CA VAL A 69 -0.88 7.48 -1.08
C VAL A 69 -1.84 6.87 -0.06
N ARG A 70 -1.75 7.25 1.23
CA ARG A 70 -2.71 6.80 2.25
C ARG A 70 -4.14 7.19 1.89
N PHE A 71 -4.35 8.44 1.47
CA PHE A 71 -5.66 8.91 1.04
C PHE A 71 -6.20 8.12 -0.16
N ALA A 72 -5.36 7.84 -1.16
CA ALA A 72 -5.75 7.02 -2.31
C ALA A 72 -6.17 5.59 -1.90
N LEU A 73 -5.45 4.98 -0.94
CA LEU A 73 -5.81 3.67 -0.39
C LEU A 73 -7.13 3.72 0.39
N ASP A 74 -7.38 4.76 1.18
CA ASP A 74 -8.62 4.90 1.94
C ASP A 74 -9.83 5.13 1.02
N VAL A 75 -9.65 5.84 -0.10
CA VAL A 75 -10.69 5.98 -1.13
C VAL A 75 -10.91 4.66 -1.88
N GLY A 76 -9.84 4.00 -2.32
CA GLY A 76 -9.92 2.78 -3.14
C GLY A 76 -10.34 1.52 -2.36
N CYS A 77 -10.02 1.45 -1.07
CA CYS A 77 -10.35 0.30 -0.20
C CYS A 77 -11.43 0.62 0.84
N GLY A 78 -11.95 1.84 0.87
CA GLY A 78 -13.03 2.23 1.80
C GLY A 78 -14.39 1.66 1.40
N HIS A 79 -15.31 1.56 2.36
CA HIS A 79 -16.67 1.07 2.13
C HIS A 79 -17.67 2.16 1.71
N THR A 80 -17.18 3.27 1.14
CA THR A 80 -18.04 4.39 0.72
C THR A 80 -18.39 4.30 -0.77
N SER A 81 -19.36 5.11 -1.21
CA SER A 81 -19.70 5.23 -2.64
C SER A 81 -18.56 5.79 -3.51
N ARG A 82 -17.44 6.23 -2.92
CA ARG A 82 -16.24 6.66 -3.63
C ARG A 82 -15.26 5.51 -3.91
N ARG A 83 -15.57 4.28 -3.50
CA ARG A 83 -14.75 3.10 -3.83
C ARG A 83 -14.70 2.97 -5.36
N ALA A 84 -13.50 3.11 -5.91
CA ALA A 84 -13.22 3.14 -7.34
C ALA A 84 -12.79 1.77 -7.88
#